data_AF-A0A4Q5QMX1-F1
#
_entry.id   AF-A0A4Q5QMX1-F1
#
_cell.length_a   1.000
_cell.length_b   1.000
_cell.length_c   1.000
_cell.angle_alpha   90.00
_cell.angle_beta   90.00
_cell.angle_gamma   90.00
#
_symmetry.space_group_name_H-M   'P 1'
#
loop_
_entity.id
_entity.type
_entity.pdbx_description
1 polymer ?
#
loop_
_entity_poly.entity_id
_entity_poly.type
_entity_poly.pdbx_seq_one_letter_code
_entity_poly.pdbx_strand_id
1 'polypeptide(L)'
;MKILHITASMDPKLGGVCQALKTMVAGLNRNAGIENEIVSFDDPDASFIDLNLCKIYPLGAGNGPWFQNAAYIPWLLQNLVRFDVVILHGLWNYQGFGLNKALRKLKQKSANDAVFSTKIFVMPHGMLDPYFQKAEGRKLKAIRNWFYWKLIEQKVVNQADGLLFTCEAELQLAKETFSPYLPKNEFVVGLGVDEPPAFSAKIKDAFN
;
A
#
# COMPACT_ATOMS: atom_id res chain seq x y z
N MET A 1 -6.83 6.21 17.32
CA MET A 1 -5.88 5.43 16.52
C MET A 1 -5.62 6.17 15.22
N LYS A 2 -4.35 6.40 14.88
CA LYS A 2 -3.94 7.10 13.68
C LYS A 2 -3.27 6.15 12.69
N ILE A 3 -3.80 6.08 11.48
CA ILE A 3 -3.36 5.19 10.41
C ILE A 3 -2.74 6.01 9.28
N LEU A 4 -1.52 5.64 8.87
CA LEU A 4 -0.89 6.15 7.66
C LEU A 4 -1.04 5.14 6.52
N HIS A 5 -1.57 5.59 5.40
CA HIS A 5 -1.57 4.84 4.15
C HIS A 5 -0.46 5.35 3.25
N ILE A 6 0.38 4.44 2.77
CA ILE A 6 1.45 4.74 1.83
C ILE A 6 1.07 4.14 0.48
N THR A 7 1.00 4.97 -0.56
CA THR A 7 0.73 4.52 -1.93
C THR A 7 1.69 5.16 -2.92
N ALA A 8 1.84 4.55 -4.10
CA ALA A 8 2.62 5.15 -5.17
C ALA A 8 1.91 6.36 -5.78
N SER A 9 0.59 6.31 -5.91
CA SER A 9 -0.20 7.39 -6.50
C SER A 9 -1.67 7.26 -6.12
N MET A 10 -2.37 8.39 -6.11
CA MET A 10 -3.83 8.50 -6.03
C MET A 10 -4.49 8.73 -7.40
N ASP A 11 -3.74 8.70 -8.50
CA ASP A 11 -4.26 8.88 -9.86
C ASP A 11 -5.16 7.70 -10.27
N PRO A 12 -6.47 7.92 -10.56
CA PRO A 12 -7.36 6.88 -11.05
C PRO A 12 -6.91 6.21 -12.35
N LYS A 13 -6.05 6.87 -13.15
CA LYS A 13 -5.51 6.30 -14.39
C LYS A 13 -4.51 5.17 -14.14
N LEU A 14 -3.91 5.10 -12.94
CA LEU A 14 -2.90 4.10 -12.61
C LEU A 14 -3.48 2.80 -12.03
N GLY A 15 -4.81 2.72 -11.89
CA GLY A 15 -5.54 1.48 -11.62
C GLY A 15 -6.30 1.46 -10.31
N GLY A 16 -6.76 0.26 -9.91
CA GLY A 16 -7.74 0.07 -8.84
C GLY A 16 -7.26 0.34 -7.41
N VAL A 17 -5.94 0.45 -7.17
CA VAL A 17 -5.41 0.65 -5.80
C VAL A 17 -5.89 1.98 -5.20
N CYS A 18 -5.96 3.04 -5.99
CA CYS A 18 -6.45 4.33 -5.49
C CYS A 18 -7.92 4.27 -5.09
N GLN A 19 -8.76 3.54 -5.85
CA GLN A 19 -10.17 3.37 -5.53
C GLN A 19 -10.37 2.51 -4.29
N ALA A 20 -9.64 1.40 -4.19
CA ALA A 20 -9.61 0.56 -3.00
C ALA A 20 -9.24 1.36 -1.75
N LEU A 21 -8.24 2.24 -1.86
CA LEU A 21 -7.82 3.11 -0.77
C LEU A 21 -8.89 4.15 -0.42
N LYS A 22 -9.56 4.77 -1.41
CA LYS A 22 -10.68 5.70 -1.20
C LYS A 22 -11.81 5.04 -0.43
N THR A 23 -12.26 3.87 -0.87
CA THR A 23 -13.34 3.10 -0.21
C THR A 23 -12.95 2.71 1.22
N MET A 24 -11.71 2.23 1.41
CA MET A 24 -11.20 1.87 2.74
C MET A 24 -11.17 3.07 3.70
N VAL A 25 -10.60 4.20 3.28
CA VAL A 25 -10.51 5.41 4.10
C VAL A 25 -11.90 5.94 4.42
N ALA A 26 -12.81 5.99 3.43
CA ALA A 26 -14.19 6.41 3.65
C ALA A 26 -14.92 5.51 4.67
N GLY A 27 -14.71 4.19 4.62
CA GLY A 27 -15.28 3.25 5.59
C GLY A 27 -14.67 3.41 6.99
N LEU A 28 -13.35 3.53 7.08
CA LEU A 28 -12.63 3.70 8.36
C LEU A 28 -13.00 5.02 9.05
N ASN A 29 -13.14 6.11 8.31
CA ASN A 29 -13.52 7.43 8.82
C ASN A 29 -14.91 7.45 9.50
N ARG A 30 -15.77 6.44 9.26
CA ARG A 30 -17.07 6.32 9.96
C ARG A 30 -16.93 5.92 11.43
N ASN A 31 -15.76 5.39 11.83
CA ASN A 31 -15.52 4.92 13.18
C ASN A 31 -14.89 6.03 14.02
N ALA A 32 -15.57 6.40 15.11
CA ALA A 32 -15.07 7.42 16.04
C ALA A 32 -13.68 7.04 16.58
N GLY A 33 -12.75 8.01 16.56
CA GLY A 33 -11.39 7.83 17.05
C GLY A 33 -10.43 7.15 16.06
N ILE A 34 -10.83 6.88 14.82
CA ILE A 34 -9.90 6.50 13.73
C ILE A 34 -9.59 7.73 12.88
N GLU A 35 -8.31 8.04 12.73
CA GLU A 35 -7.81 9.08 11.83
C GLU A 35 -6.97 8.46 10.73
N ASN A 36 -7.27 8.79 9.48
CA ASN A 36 -6.51 8.34 8.32
C ASN A 36 -5.73 9.50 7.71
N GLU A 37 -4.47 9.26 7.38
CA GLU A 37 -3.67 10.14 6.53
C GLU A 37 -3.04 9.33 5.39
N ILE A 38 -2.86 9.95 4.22
CA ILE A 38 -2.25 9.31 3.04
C ILE A 38 -0.95 10.02 2.71
N VAL A 39 0.10 9.28 2.38
CA VAL A 39 1.29 9.82 1.72
C VAL A 39 1.42 9.17 0.34
N SER A 40 1.61 10.00 -0.68
CA SER A 40 1.68 9.58 -2.08
C SER A 40 2.80 10.29 -2.85
N PHE A 41 3.16 9.75 -4.01
CA PHE A 41 4.20 10.31 -4.88
C PHE A 41 3.57 11.01 -6.07
N ASP A 42 2.50 11.75 -5.79
CA ASP A 42 1.79 12.58 -6.74
C ASP A 42 2.33 14.01 -6.73
N ASP A 43 2.13 14.72 -7.83
CA ASP A 43 2.31 16.17 -7.87
C ASP A 43 1.33 16.84 -6.89
N PRO A 44 1.77 17.75 -6.00
CA PRO A 44 0.89 18.48 -5.09
C PRO A 44 -0.25 19.22 -5.77
N ASP A 45 -0.06 19.64 -7.03
CA ASP A 45 -1.06 20.37 -7.82
C ASP A 45 -1.92 19.43 -8.69
N ALA A 46 -1.81 18.11 -8.51
CA ALA A 46 -2.59 17.15 -9.28
C ALA A 46 -4.10 17.26 -9.00
N SER A 47 -4.88 17.52 -10.05
CA SER A 47 -6.35 17.71 -9.99
C SER A 47 -7.15 16.54 -9.41
N PHE A 48 -6.59 15.33 -9.34
CA PHE A 48 -7.26 14.15 -8.79
C PHE A 48 -7.09 13.99 -7.27
N ILE A 49 -6.27 14.83 -6.63
CA ILE A 49 -6.09 14.83 -5.18
C ILE A 49 -7.34 15.42 -4.53
N ASP A 50 -8.08 14.57 -3.82
CA ASP A 50 -9.27 14.97 -3.07
C ASP A 50 -8.93 15.18 -1.59
N LEU A 51 -8.78 16.45 -1.21
CA LEU A 51 -8.48 16.82 0.18
C LEU A 51 -9.68 16.65 1.12
N ASN A 52 -10.88 16.37 0.61
CA ASN A 52 -12.05 16.09 1.45
C ASN A 52 -12.08 14.64 1.95
N LEU A 53 -11.33 13.73 1.30
CA LEU A 53 -11.26 12.32 1.70
C LEU A 53 -10.62 12.14 3.07
N CYS A 54 -9.41 12.69 3.22
CA CYS A 54 -8.64 12.74 4.45
C CYS A 54 -7.44 13.66 4.22
N LYS A 55 -6.55 13.79 5.21
CA LYS A 55 -5.28 14.49 5.00
C LYS A 55 -4.39 13.70 4.04
N ILE A 56 -3.95 14.34 2.96
CA ILE A 56 -3.05 13.75 1.95
C ILE A 56 -1.75 14.55 1.90
N TYR A 57 -0.61 13.86 1.89
CA TYR A 57 0.73 14.41 1.71
C TYR A 57 1.28 13.96 0.35
N PRO A 58 1.00 14.70 -0.73
CA PRO A 58 1.66 14.48 -2.02
C PRO A 58 3.10 14.98 -1.92
N LEU A 59 4.07 14.07 -2.02
CA LEU A 59 5.49 14.40 -1.87
C LEU A 59 6.16 14.89 -3.16
N GLY A 60 5.41 15.01 -4.25
CA GLY A 60 5.94 15.22 -5.58
C GLY A 60 6.05 13.93 -6.38
N ALA A 61 5.99 14.08 -7.71
CA ALA A 61 6.06 12.98 -8.66
C ALA A 61 7.29 12.10 -8.44
N GLY A 62 7.08 10.79 -8.40
CA GLY A 62 8.17 9.82 -8.35
C GLY A 62 9.03 9.86 -9.63
N ASN A 63 10.34 9.74 -9.48
CA ASN A 63 11.30 9.75 -10.58
C ASN A 63 11.55 8.34 -11.11
N GLY A 64 11.47 8.20 -12.43
CA GLY A 64 11.81 6.97 -13.16
C GLY A 64 10.87 5.79 -12.88
N PRO A 65 11.18 4.61 -13.43
CA PRO A 65 10.28 3.45 -13.40
C PRO A 65 10.09 2.83 -12.02
N TRP A 66 10.89 3.24 -11.03
CA TRP A 66 10.79 2.77 -9.65
C TRP A 66 10.10 3.78 -8.71
N PHE A 67 9.64 4.92 -9.25
CA PHE A 67 9.00 6.00 -8.49
C PHE A 67 9.88 6.51 -7.34
N GLN A 68 11.15 6.84 -7.59
CA GLN A 68 12.02 7.35 -6.52
C GLN A 68 11.61 8.77 -6.09
N ASN A 69 11.52 9.04 -4.79
CA ASN A 69 11.28 10.38 -4.28
C ASN A 69 12.23 10.68 -3.11
N ALA A 70 13.01 11.75 -3.23
CA ALA A 70 14.04 12.12 -2.25
C ALA A 70 13.46 12.64 -0.93
N ALA A 71 12.26 13.22 -0.96
CA ALA A 71 11.57 13.73 0.23
C ALA A 71 10.96 12.60 1.09
N TYR A 72 10.73 11.41 0.52
CA TYR A 72 10.01 10.33 1.17
C TYR A 72 10.68 9.81 2.46
N ILE A 73 11.96 9.43 2.41
CA ILE A 73 12.63 8.89 3.61
C ILE A 73 12.75 9.97 4.71
N PRO A 74 13.20 11.21 4.44
CA PRO A 74 13.17 12.28 5.43
C PRO A 74 11.79 12.49 6.05
N TRP A 75 10.74 12.51 5.22
CA TRP A 75 9.38 12.67 5.67
C TRP A 75 8.95 11.54 6.62
N LEU A 76 9.24 10.28 6.27
CA LEU A 76 8.95 9.13 7.14
C LEU A 76 9.65 9.23 8.50
N LEU A 77 10.93 9.60 8.52
CA LEU A 77 11.69 9.72 9.77
C LEU A 77 11.10 10.79 10.71
N GLN A 78 10.52 11.83 10.16
CA GLN A 78 9.89 12.90 10.94
C GLN A 78 8.47 12.54 11.41
N ASN A 79 7.75 11.71 10.65
CA ASN A 79 6.30 11.54 10.84
C ASN A 79 5.87 10.18 11.37
N LEU A 80 6.62 9.09 11.12
CA LEU A 80 6.16 7.72 11.43
C LEU A 80 5.82 7.52 12.91
N VAL A 81 6.55 8.19 13.82
CA VAL A 81 6.32 8.10 15.27
C VAL A 81 4.95 8.60 15.73
N ARG A 82 4.23 9.34 14.88
CA ARG A 82 2.88 9.88 15.17
C ARG A 82 1.77 8.86 14.90
N PHE A 83 2.08 7.75 14.23
CA PHE A 83 1.09 6.79 13.76
C PHE A 83 1.16 5.50 14.57
N ASP A 84 -0.01 4.96 14.86
CA ASP A 84 -0.15 3.64 15.51
C ASP A 84 0.06 2.53 14.47
N VAL A 85 -0.45 2.76 13.25
CA VAL A 85 -0.45 1.79 12.16
C VAL A 85 -0.01 2.45 10.85
N VAL A 86 0.80 1.74 10.07
CA VAL A 86 1.16 2.10 8.69
C VAL A 86 0.75 0.96 7.78
N ILE A 87 0.05 1.27 6.69
CA ILE A 87 -0.33 0.32 5.65
C ILE A 87 0.35 0.73 4.35
N LEU A 88 1.22 -0.13 3.83
CA LEU A 88 1.81 0.02 2.50
C LEU A 88 0.90 -0.63 1.45
N HIS A 89 0.42 0.16 0.50
CA HIS A 89 -0.42 -0.30 -0.60
C HIS A 89 0.43 -0.57 -1.83
N GLY A 90 0.51 -1.85 -2.20
CA GLY A 90 1.27 -2.34 -3.33
C GLY A 90 2.71 -2.70 -2.99
N LEU A 91 3.39 -3.26 -3.99
CA LEU A 91 4.74 -3.79 -3.94
C LEU A 91 5.54 -3.28 -5.15
N TRP A 92 6.83 -3.64 -5.20
CA TRP A 92 7.72 -3.48 -6.36
C TRP A 92 8.23 -2.05 -6.65
N ASN A 93 7.82 -1.07 -5.83
CA ASN A 93 8.17 0.34 -6.01
C ASN A 93 8.98 0.90 -4.82
N TYR A 94 9.54 2.11 -4.97
CA TYR A 94 10.44 2.73 -3.98
C TYR A 94 9.83 2.87 -2.57
N GLN A 95 8.51 2.94 -2.47
CA GLN A 95 7.77 3.11 -1.22
C GLN A 95 8.10 2.01 -0.20
N GLY A 96 8.14 0.74 -0.63
CA GLY A 96 8.49 -0.39 0.23
C GLY A 96 9.93 -0.31 0.72
N PHE A 97 10.87 -0.03 -0.19
CA PHE A 97 12.29 0.17 0.16
C PHE A 97 12.49 1.33 1.14
N GLY A 98 11.91 2.49 0.86
CA GLY A 98 12.05 3.69 1.68
C GLY A 98 11.42 3.50 3.06
N LEU A 99 10.27 2.82 3.14
CA LEU A 99 9.64 2.45 4.41
C LEU A 99 10.56 1.55 5.23
N ASN A 100 11.06 0.45 4.65
CA ASN A 100 11.98 -0.45 5.35
C ASN A 100 13.24 0.28 5.85
N LYS A 101 13.81 1.14 5.01
CA LYS A 101 15.00 1.94 5.35
C LYS A 101 14.72 2.94 6.48
N ALA A 102 13.57 3.61 6.48
CA ALA A 102 13.18 4.53 7.56
C ALA A 102 12.94 3.78 8.88
N LEU A 103 12.23 2.65 8.85
CA LEU A 103 11.95 1.83 10.04
C LEU A 103 13.23 1.32 10.69
N ARG A 104 14.22 0.89 9.90
CA ARG A 104 15.52 0.46 10.42
C ARG A 104 16.24 1.59 11.15
N LYS A 105 16.24 2.80 10.58
CA LYS A 105 16.83 3.99 11.21
C LYS A 105 16.12 4.38 12.51
N LEU A 106 14.78 4.34 12.52
CA LEU A 106 13.99 4.66 13.71
C LEU A 106 14.21 3.65 14.84
N LYS A 107 14.21 2.34 14.53
CA LYS A 107 14.49 1.29 15.52
C LYS A 107 15.90 1.41 16.11
N GLN A 108 16.90 1.77 15.29
CA GLN A 108 18.26 2.03 15.77
C GLN A 108 18.33 3.24 16.70
N LYS A 109 17.56 4.30 16.43
CA LYS A 109 17.48 5.47 17.30
C LYS A 109 16.73 5.17 18.60
N SER A 110 15.60 4.48 18.52
CA SER A 110 14.79 4.10 19.69
C SER A 110 15.45 3.09 20.63
N ALA A 111 16.46 2.35 20.18
CA ALA A 111 17.29 1.55 21.10
C ALA A 111 17.99 2.43 22.16
N ASN A 112 18.06 3.75 21.93
CA ASN A 112 18.67 4.73 22.82
C ASN A 112 17.66 5.75 23.41
N ASP A 113 16.36 5.65 23.08
CA ASP A 113 15.30 6.65 23.39
C ASP A 113 13.91 5.98 23.54
N ALA A 114 12.80 6.74 23.44
CA ALA A 114 11.43 6.22 23.43
C ALA A 114 11.20 5.09 22.41
N VAL A 115 10.48 4.04 22.83
CA VAL A 115 10.22 2.82 22.05
C VAL A 115 9.35 3.11 20.83
N PHE A 116 9.86 2.82 19.63
CA PHE A 116 9.09 2.84 18.39
C PHE A 116 8.09 1.67 18.37
N SER A 117 6.79 1.96 18.42
CA SER A 117 5.71 0.98 18.57
C SER A 117 4.80 0.81 17.34
N THR A 118 4.97 1.64 16.30
CA THR A 118 4.12 1.65 15.10
C THR A 118 4.10 0.28 14.42
N LYS A 119 2.89 -0.24 14.17
CA LYS A 119 2.66 -1.50 13.47
C LYS A 119 2.65 -1.31 11.98
N ILE A 120 3.27 -2.23 11.24
CA ILE A 120 3.47 -2.12 9.80
C ILE A 120 2.73 -3.23 9.09
N PHE A 121 1.80 -2.88 8.21
CA PHE A 121 1.09 -3.83 7.36
C PHE A 121 1.37 -3.54 5.89
N VAL A 122 1.22 -4.57 5.07
CA VAL A 122 1.38 -4.47 3.61
C VAL A 122 0.17 -5.10 2.94
N MET A 123 -0.43 -4.38 2.00
CA MET A 123 -1.49 -4.87 1.12
C MET A 123 -0.92 -5.07 -0.28
N PRO A 124 -0.70 -6.32 -0.74
CA PRO A 124 -0.13 -6.57 -2.05
C PRO A 124 -1.03 -6.20 -3.22
N HIS A 125 -2.36 -6.28 -3.10
CA HIS A 125 -3.32 -6.03 -4.19
C HIS A 125 -3.09 -6.94 -5.41
N GLY A 126 -2.88 -8.23 -5.17
CA GLY A 126 -2.64 -9.25 -6.20
C GLY A 126 -1.21 -9.26 -6.75
N MET A 127 -0.34 -8.36 -6.30
CA MET A 127 1.01 -8.21 -6.85
C MET A 127 1.96 -9.37 -6.51
N LEU A 128 1.55 -10.30 -5.65
CA LEU A 128 2.25 -11.55 -5.35
C LEU A 128 1.69 -12.75 -6.12
N ASP A 129 0.75 -12.58 -7.05
CA ASP A 129 0.18 -13.70 -7.80
C ASP A 129 1.21 -14.35 -8.77
N PRO A 130 1.33 -15.69 -8.81
CA PRO A 130 2.24 -16.41 -9.71
C PRO A 130 2.06 -16.08 -11.18
N TYR A 131 0.87 -15.66 -11.61
CA TYR A 131 0.57 -15.21 -12.97
C TYR A 131 1.57 -14.16 -13.44
N PHE A 132 1.95 -13.20 -12.59
CA PHE A 132 2.89 -12.14 -12.96
C PHE A 132 4.31 -12.66 -13.27
N GLN A 133 4.65 -13.87 -12.81
CA GLN A 133 5.93 -14.52 -13.08
C GLN A 133 5.87 -15.50 -14.25
N LYS A 134 4.68 -16.04 -14.56
CA LYS A 134 4.48 -17.09 -15.57
C LYS A 134 3.94 -16.58 -16.90
N ALA A 135 3.27 -15.43 -16.91
CA ALA A 135 2.60 -14.91 -18.11
C ALA A 135 3.56 -14.67 -19.28
N GLU A 136 3.12 -15.06 -20.48
CA GLU A 136 3.85 -14.81 -21.72
C GLU A 136 4.03 -13.30 -21.94
N GLY A 137 5.21 -12.89 -22.42
CA GLY A 137 5.58 -11.47 -22.56
C GLY A 137 6.09 -10.79 -21.27
N ARG A 138 6.07 -11.46 -20.10
CA ARG A 138 6.55 -10.89 -18.83
C ARG A 138 7.90 -11.39 -18.35
N LYS A 139 8.64 -12.18 -19.15
CA LYS A 139 9.93 -12.77 -18.76
C LYS A 139 10.93 -11.76 -18.15
N LEU A 140 11.13 -10.60 -18.79
CA LEU A 140 12.02 -9.56 -18.27
C LEU A 140 11.53 -8.98 -16.94
N LYS A 141 10.21 -8.76 -16.80
CA LYS A 141 9.60 -8.28 -15.54
C LYS A 141 9.69 -9.33 -14.44
N ALA A 142 9.57 -10.61 -14.78
CA ALA A 142 9.70 -11.72 -13.84
C ALA A 142 11.13 -11.82 -13.28
N ILE A 143 12.14 -11.76 -14.16
CA ILE A 143 13.55 -11.72 -13.75
C ILE A 143 13.81 -10.51 -12.85
N ARG A 144 13.34 -9.32 -13.24
CA ARG A 144 13.43 -8.10 -12.43
C ARG A 144 12.78 -8.31 -11.05
N ASN A 145 11.56 -8.83 -11.00
CA ASN A 145 10.85 -9.07 -9.75
C ASN A 145 11.58 -10.08 -8.88
N TRP A 146 12.18 -11.12 -9.45
CA TRP A 146 12.99 -12.08 -8.69
C TRP A 146 14.20 -11.42 -8.03
N PHE A 147 14.99 -10.63 -8.78
CA PHE A 147 16.11 -9.89 -8.19
C PHE A 147 15.63 -8.89 -7.13
N TYR A 148 14.56 -8.17 -7.44
CA TYR A 148 13.99 -7.19 -6.54
C TYR A 148 13.45 -7.83 -5.25
N TRP A 149 12.83 -9.00 -5.36
CA TRP A 149 12.42 -9.82 -4.23
C TRP A 149 13.61 -10.16 -3.34
N LYS A 150 14.66 -10.77 -3.91
CA LYS A 150 15.85 -11.21 -3.16
C LYS A 150 16.56 -10.06 -2.44
N LEU A 151 16.55 -8.85 -3.01
CA LEU A 151 17.30 -7.73 -2.46
C LEU A 151 16.48 -6.84 -1.52
N ILE A 152 15.20 -6.63 -1.85
CA ILE A 152 14.36 -5.59 -1.27
C ILE A 152 13.03 -6.17 -0.79
N GLU A 153 12.20 -6.71 -1.67
CA GLU A 153 10.78 -6.94 -1.35
C GLU A 153 10.55 -8.04 -0.33
N GLN A 154 11.42 -9.05 -0.32
CA GLN A 154 11.40 -10.07 0.72
C GLN A 154 11.52 -9.46 2.13
N LYS A 155 12.34 -8.41 2.29
CA LYS A 155 12.49 -7.75 3.60
C LYS A 155 11.25 -6.95 3.97
N VAL A 156 10.60 -6.32 2.99
CA VAL A 156 9.34 -5.58 3.20
C VAL A 156 8.28 -6.55 3.72
N VAL A 157 8.10 -7.68 3.02
CA VAL A 157 7.12 -8.71 3.37
C VAL A 157 7.43 -9.38 4.71
N ASN A 158 8.65 -9.89 4.90
CA ASN A 158 8.97 -10.69 6.08
C ASN A 158 9.16 -9.84 7.36
N GLN A 159 9.40 -8.52 7.24
CA GLN A 159 9.55 -7.64 8.41
C GLN A 159 8.27 -6.90 8.80
N ALA A 160 7.25 -6.90 7.94
CA ALA A 160 5.93 -6.40 8.29
C ALA A 160 5.36 -7.17 9.51
N ASP A 161 4.45 -6.53 10.24
CA ASP A 161 3.70 -7.16 11.31
C ASP A 161 2.55 -8.01 10.79
N GLY A 162 2.06 -7.73 9.57
CA GLY A 162 1.15 -8.61 8.85
C GLY A 162 0.97 -8.23 7.38
N LEU A 163 0.55 -9.21 6.59
CA LEU A 163 0.06 -8.99 5.23
C LEU A 163 -1.47 -8.98 5.22
N LEU A 164 -2.04 -8.10 4.41
CA LEU A 164 -3.47 -7.92 4.25
C LEU A 164 -3.84 -8.23 2.80
N PHE A 165 -4.57 -9.33 2.59
CA PHE A 165 -4.99 -9.82 1.29
C PHE A 165 -6.45 -9.49 1.03
N THR A 166 -6.80 -9.18 -0.22
CA THR A 166 -8.17 -8.80 -0.60
C THR A 166 -9.12 -9.99 -0.65
N CYS A 167 -8.60 -11.20 -0.81
CA CYS A 167 -9.36 -12.45 -0.77
C CYS A 167 -8.47 -13.65 -0.39
N GLU A 168 -9.11 -14.78 -0.08
CA GLU A 168 -8.41 -16.01 0.27
C GLU A 168 -7.53 -16.53 -0.87
N ALA A 169 -8.00 -16.44 -2.12
CA ALA A 169 -7.23 -16.88 -3.28
C ALA A 169 -5.92 -16.10 -3.44
N GLU A 170 -5.93 -14.78 -3.21
CA GLU A 170 -4.73 -13.95 -3.24
C GLU A 170 -3.71 -14.41 -2.20
N LEU A 171 -4.17 -14.70 -0.98
CA LEU A 171 -3.33 -15.17 0.13
C LEU A 171 -2.66 -16.49 -0.22
N GLN A 172 -3.42 -17.47 -0.70
CA GLN A 172 -2.88 -18.80 -1.04
C GLN A 172 -1.86 -18.71 -2.18
N LEU A 173 -2.18 -17.96 -3.24
CA LEU A 173 -1.30 -17.79 -4.39
C LEU A 173 0.00 -17.05 -4.03
N ALA A 174 -0.04 -16.10 -3.09
CA ALA A 174 1.14 -15.35 -2.66
C ALA A 174 2.26 -16.24 -2.10
N LYS A 175 1.91 -17.38 -1.50
CA LYS A 175 2.85 -18.36 -0.90
C LYS A 175 3.68 -19.09 -1.93
N GLU A 176 3.21 -19.18 -3.17
CA GLU A 176 3.81 -20.00 -4.22
C GLU A 176 4.82 -19.22 -5.09
N THR A 177 4.74 -17.89 -5.09
CA THR A 177 5.40 -17.08 -6.12
C THR A 177 6.88 -16.85 -5.88
N PHE A 178 7.25 -16.55 -4.64
CA PHE A 178 8.62 -16.21 -4.28
C PHE A 178 9.05 -16.90 -3.00
N SER A 179 10.35 -17.20 -2.88
CA SER A 179 10.94 -17.84 -1.71
C SER A 179 12.24 -17.14 -1.31
N PRO A 180 12.59 -17.03 -0.01
CA PRO A 180 11.76 -17.39 1.15
C PRO A 180 10.60 -16.42 1.39
N TYR A 181 9.40 -16.95 1.61
CA TYR A 181 8.21 -16.22 2.01
C TYR A 181 7.89 -16.57 3.48
N LEU A 182 8.13 -15.62 4.37
CA LEU A 182 8.06 -15.81 5.82
C LEU A 182 7.39 -14.59 6.49
N PRO A 183 6.16 -14.22 6.09
CA PRO A 183 5.43 -13.16 6.78
C PRO A 183 5.16 -13.56 8.23
N LYS A 184 5.11 -12.58 9.14
CA LYS A 184 4.79 -12.85 10.54
C LYS A 184 3.33 -13.27 10.74
N ASN A 185 2.42 -12.63 10.00
CA ASN A 185 0.99 -12.87 10.02
C ASN A 185 0.40 -12.61 8.63
N GLU A 186 -0.73 -13.25 8.34
CA GLU A 186 -1.48 -13.12 7.10
C GLU A 186 -2.97 -12.97 7.44
N PHE A 187 -3.65 -12.00 6.83
CA PHE A 187 -5.06 -11.72 7.06
C PHE A 187 -5.79 -11.50 5.75
N VAL A 188 -7.05 -11.92 5.68
CA VAL A 188 -7.96 -11.57 4.58
C VAL A 188 -8.82 -10.38 5.00
N VAL A 189 -8.69 -9.27 4.27
CA VAL A 189 -9.45 -8.03 4.44
C VAL A 189 -10.01 -7.63 3.07
N GLY A 190 -11.29 -7.97 2.84
CA GLY A 190 -11.98 -7.60 1.62
C GLY A 190 -12.00 -6.08 1.42
N LEU A 191 -11.95 -5.62 0.17
CA LEU A 191 -11.87 -4.19 -0.17
C LEU A 191 -13.11 -3.38 0.21
N GLY A 192 -14.23 -4.06 0.51
CA GLY A 192 -15.54 -3.42 0.63
C GLY A 192 -16.00 -2.86 -0.71
N VAL A 193 -17.30 -2.70 -0.88
CA VAL A 193 -17.89 -1.97 -2.00
C VAL A 193 -18.95 -1.04 -1.43
N ASP A 194 -19.17 0.08 -2.11
CA ASP A 194 -20.31 0.93 -1.77
C ASP A 194 -21.61 0.14 -2.02
N GLU A 195 -22.61 0.40 -1.17
CA GLU A 195 -23.94 -0.15 -1.42
C GLU A 195 -24.45 0.33 -2.78
N PRO A 196 -25.02 -0.57 -3.61
CA PRO A 196 -25.55 -0.17 -4.89
C PRO A 196 -26.64 0.89 -4.70
N PRO A 197 -26.80 1.83 -5.65
CA PRO A 197 -27.90 2.79 -5.59
C PRO A 197 -29.24 2.05 -5.55
N ALA A 198 -30.22 2.64 -4.88
CA ALA A 198 -31.57 2.09 -4.80
C ALA A 198 -32.13 1.81 -6.21
N PHE A 199 -32.83 0.68 -6.35
CA PHE A 199 -33.41 0.27 -7.62
C PHE A 199 -34.28 1.37 -8.23
N SER A 200 -34.18 1.56 -9.55
CA SER A 200 -35.10 2.40 -10.31
C SER A 200 -35.39 1.78 -11.68
N ALA A 201 -36.56 2.08 -12.25
CA ALA A 201 -36.93 1.62 -13.60
C ALA A 201 -35.88 2.04 -14.65
N LYS A 202 -35.25 3.21 -14.48
CA LYS A 202 -34.16 3.70 -15.33
C LYS A 202 -32.94 2.77 -15.35
N ILE A 203 -32.61 2.13 -14.22
CA ILE A 203 -31.51 1.15 -14.16
C ILE A 203 -31.91 -0.08 -14.99
N LYS A 204 -33.14 -0.56 -14.85
CA LYS A 204 -33.62 -1.72 -15.63
C LYS A 204 -33.55 -1.47 -17.13
N ASP A 205 -33.98 -0.30 -17.59
CA ASP A 205 -34.00 0.03 -19.03
C ASP A 205 -32.59 0.23 -19.62
N ALA A 206 -31.60 0.60 -18.80
CA ALA A 206 -30.22 0.81 -19.25
C ALA A 206 -29.41 -0.49 -19.39
N PHE A 207 -29.86 -1.60 -18.77
CA PHE A 207 -29.17 -2.90 -18.76
C PHE A 207 -30.02 -4.03 -19.38
N ASN A 208 -31.16 -3.71 -20.00
CA ASN A 208 -31.91 -4.61 -20.90
C ASN A 208 -31.51 -4.34 -22.36
#